data_AF-A0A7S1BXY2-F1
#
_entry.id   AF-A0A7S1BXY2-F1
#
_cell.length_a   1.000
_cell.length_b   1.000
_cell.length_c   1.000
_cell.angle_alpha   90.00
_cell.angle_beta   90.00
_cell.angle_gamma   90.00
#
_symmetry.space_group_name_H-M   'P 1'
#
loop_
_entity.id
_entity.type
_entity.pdbx_description
1 polymer ?
#
loop_
_entity_poly.entity_id
_entity_poly.type
_entity_poly.pdbx_seq_one_letter_code
_entity_poly.pdbx_strand_id
1 'polypeptide(L)'
;MSQSVPFLLAPKNTKGWVGDVGFDPFSFSENFDMKWMREAEIKHGRTSMLATLGFVAQQYISLPGLPHIADSNLGPTAVGAGPMLQIVLWMGVLEVWTNKGNITMETMFEDPDRVPGAFGFDPMGLAVGKSEEEMEEMQLKELKNGRLAMLAIGGMIHHNWVTGTPLF
;
A
#
# COMPACT_ATOMS: atom_id res chain seq x y z
N MET A 1 -20.59 18.28 9.19
CA MET A 1 -19.49 18.94 8.46
C MET A 1 -18.32 17.97 8.44
N SER A 2 -17.57 17.88 7.34
CA SER A 2 -16.35 17.06 7.28
C SER A 2 -15.34 17.58 8.32
N GLN A 3 -14.68 16.69 9.06
CA GLN A 3 -13.68 17.09 10.05
C GLN A 3 -12.38 17.58 9.38
N SER A 4 -12.02 17.00 8.24
CA SER A 4 -10.82 17.38 7.48
C SER A 4 -10.99 18.66 6.68
N VAL A 5 -12.16 18.86 6.09
CA VAL A 5 -12.47 20.03 5.27
C VAL A 5 -13.77 20.67 5.80
N PRO A 6 -13.67 21.58 6.81
CA PRO A 6 -14.83 22.05 7.56
C PRO A 6 -15.94 22.72 6.74
N PHE A 7 -15.63 23.21 5.55
CA PHE A 7 -16.59 23.86 4.65
C PHE A 7 -17.36 22.88 3.75
N LEU A 8 -17.00 21.58 3.74
CA LEU A 8 -17.70 20.54 2.98
C LEU A 8 -18.62 19.71 3.86
N LEU A 9 -19.67 19.16 3.22
CA LEU A 9 -20.51 18.14 3.85
C LEU A 9 -19.68 16.88 4.10
N ALA A 10 -19.94 16.22 5.23
CA ALA A 10 -19.23 14.98 5.55
C ALA A 10 -19.73 13.86 4.61
N PRO A 11 -18.82 13.10 3.98
CA PRO A 11 -19.21 11.92 3.21
C PRO A 11 -19.96 10.93 4.11
N LYS A 12 -21.05 10.35 3.58
CA LYS A 12 -21.91 9.43 4.34
C LYS A 12 -21.35 8.01 4.38
N ASN A 13 -20.69 7.58 3.30
CA ASN A 13 -20.27 6.20 3.08
C ASN A 13 -18.94 5.83 3.78
N THR A 14 -18.20 6.81 4.28
CA THR A 14 -16.91 6.60 4.97
C THR A 14 -17.07 6.30 6.48
N LYS A 15 -18.28 6.47 7.03
CA LYS A 15 -18.53 6.26 8.45
C LYS A 15 -18.35 4.79 8.85
N GLY A 16 -17.74 4.57 10.01
CA GLY A 16 -17.50 3.24 10.57
C GLY A 16 -16.22 2.57 10.09
N TRP A 17 -15.40 3.26 9.31
CA TRP A 17 -14.10 2.77 8.90
C TRP A 17 -12.96 3.36 9.72
N VAL A 18 -11.92 2.55 9.96
CA VAL A 18 -10.72 2.98 10.68
C VAL A 18 -10.01 4.12 9.93
N GLY A 19 -9.67 5.17 10.68
CA GLY A 19 -8.99 6.36 10.15
C GLY A 19 -9.88 7.28 9.30
N ASP A 20 -11.21 7.22 9.46
CA ASP A 20 -12.13 8.19 8.89
C ASP A 20 -11.99 9.56 9.56
N VAL A 21 -11.74 10.58 8.73
CA VAL A 21 -11.70 12.01 9.10
C VAL A 21 -12.60 12.83 8.19
N GLY A 22 -13.47 12.18 7.42
CA GLY A 22 -14.37 12.79 6.44
C GLY A 22 -13.66 13.41 5.23
N PHE A 23 -12.46 12.94 4.89
CA PHE A 23 -11.70 13.46 3.75
C PHE A 23 -12.10 12.75 2.46
N ASP A 24 -13.13 13.27 1.79
CA ASP A 24 -13.50 12.89 0.42
C ASP A 24 -14.08 14.10 -0.32
N PRO A 25 -13.24 15.04 -0.79
CA PRO A 25 -13.71 16.23 -1.49
C PRO A 25 -14.25 15.95 -2.89
N PHE A 26 -14.00 14.76 -3.46
CA PHE A 26 -14.38 14.39 -4.82
C PHE A 26 -15.48 13.32 -4.89
N SER A 27 -16.06 12.95 -3.74
CA SER A 27 -17.13 11.94 -3.65
C SER A 27 -16.78 10.61 -4.31
N PHE A 28 -15.53 10.15 -4.21
CA PHE A 28 -15.17 8.83 -4.73
C PHE A 28 -15.92 7.71 -4.00
N SER A 29 -16.19 7.89 -2.71
CA SER A 29 -16.94 6.93 -1.90
C SER A 29 -18.43 6.83 -2.27
N GLU A 30 -18.97 7.75 -3.08
CA GLU A 30 -20.35 7.69 -3.57
C GLU A 30 -20.45 6.93 -4.89
N ASN A 31 -19.37 6.92 -5.68
CA ASN A 31 -19.33 6.32 -7.01
C ASN A 31 -18.74 4.91 -7.03
N PHE A 32 -17.91 4.57 -6.04
CA PHE A 32 -17.23 3.29 -5.94
C PHE A 32 -17.51 2.59 -4.61
N ASP A 33 -17.37 1.26 -4.60
CA ASP A 33 -17.51 0.49 -3.37
C ASP A 33 -16.37 0.83 -2.38
N MET A 34 -16.77 1.15 -1.15
CA MET A 34 -15.86 1.54 -0.08
C MET A 34 -14.93 0.39 0.33
N LYS A 35 -15.40 -0.87 0.24
CA LYS A 35 -14.55 -2.05 0.50
C LYS A 35 -13.39 -2.13 -0.47
N TRP A 36 -13.67 -1.91 -1.76
CA TRP A 36 -12.64 -1.87 -2.80
C TRP A 36 -11.66 -0.72 -2.61
N MET A 37 -12.16 0.48 -2.30
CA MET A 37 -11.29 1.63 -2.03
C MET A 37 -10.38 1.39 -0.83
N ARG A 38 -10.90 0.75 0.24
CA ARG A 38 -10.11 0.42 1.43
C ARG A 38 -9.02 -0.61 1.13
N GLU A 39 -9.35 -1.65 0.40
CA GLU A 39 -8.38 -2.67 -0.04
C GLU A 39 -7.28 -2.06 -0.93
N ALA A 40 -7.69 -1.19 -1.86
CA ALA A 40 -6.75 -0.46 -2.71
C ALA A 40 -5.81 0.41 -1.87
N GLU A 41 -6.32 1.17 -0.90
CA GLU A 41 -5.50 2.00 0.00
C GLU A 41 -4.47 1.18 0.78
N ILE A 42 -4.89 0.06 1.36
CA ILE A 42 -4.00 -0.81 2.15
C ILE A 42 -2.93 -1.44 1.25
N LYS A 43 -3.29 -1.92 0.06
CA LYS A 43 -2.34 -2.50 -0.90
C LYS A 43 -1.31 -1.47 -1.37
N HIS A 44 -1.73 -0.25 -1.70
CA HIS A 44 -0.80 0.83 -2.06
C HIS A 44 0.09 1.23 -0.89
N GLY A 45 -0.45 1.29 0.33
CA GLY A 45 0.30 1.56 1.55
C GLY A 45 1.39 0.52 1.81
N ARG A 46 1.04 -0.78 1.80
CA ARG A 46 1.99 -1.89 2.02
C ARG A 46 3.11 -1.91 0.97
N THR A 47 2.75 -1.79 -0.30
CA THR A 47 3.74 -1.74 -1.40
C THR A 47 4.66 -0.53 -1.26
N SER A 48 4.13 0.63 -0.88
CA SER A 48 4.93 1.84 -0.69
C SER A 48 5.85 1.75 0.53
N MET A 49 5.42 1.11 1.62
CA MET A 49 6.28 0.86 2.78
C MET A 49 7.47 -0.03 2.43
N LEU A 50 7.25 -1.09 1.64
CA LEU A 50 8.34 -1.93 1.15
C LEU A 50 9.23 -1.19 0.15
N ALA A 51 8.64 -0.40 -0.75
CA ALA A 51 9.38 0.36 -1.75
C ALA A 51 10.27 1.43 -1.10
N THR A 52 9.79 2.18 -0.10
CA THR A 52 10.60 3.19 0.63
C THR A 52 11.79 2.55 1.33
N LEU A 53 11.59 1.45 2.04
CA LEU A 53 12.67 0.71 2.68
C LEU A 53 13.67 0.19 1.65
N GLY A 54 13.18 -0.42 0.57
CA GLY A 54 13.99 -0.95 -0.52
C GLY A 54 14.81 0.13 -1.22
N PHE A 55 14.22 1.31 -1.46
CA PHE A 55 14.88 2.43 -2.13
C PHE A 55 16.10 2.94 -1.35
N VAL A 56 16.00 3.00 -0.02
CA VAL A 56 17.10 3.40 0.87
C VAL A 56 18.11 2.25 1.05
N ALA A 57 17.63 1.02 1.26
CA ALA A 57 18.51 -0.13 1.52
C ALA A 57 19.39 -0.48 0.32
N GLN A 58 18.87 -0.37 -0.91
CA GLN A 58 19.61 -0.67 -2.14
C GLN A 58 20.84 0.22 -2.35
N GLN A 59 20.82 1.43 -1.79
CA GLN A 59 21.95 2.35 -1.86
C GLN A 59 23.16 1.87 -1.03
N TYR A 60 22.94 1.08 0.02
CA TYR A 60 24.02 0.62 0.91
C TYR A 60 24.30 -0.88 0.77
N ILE A 61 23.27 -1.66 0.46
CA ILE A 61 23.33 -3.12 0.43
C ILE A 61 22.87 -3.59 -0.95
N SER A 62 23.83 -4.10 -1.73
CA SER A 62 23.55 -4.80 -2.98
C SER A 62 23.65 -6.31 -2.77
N LEU A 63 22.72 -7.07 -3.35
CA LEU A 63 22.79 -8.52 -3.33
C LEU A 63 24.04 -9.02 -4.07
N PRO A 64 24.72 -10.06 -3.55
CA PRO A 64 25.90 -10.61 -4.20
C PRO A 64 25.53 -11.16 -5.59
N GLY A 65 26.19 -10.67 -6.64
CA GLY A 65 25.94 -11.05 -8.03
C GLY A 65 25.24 -10.01 -8.89
N LEU A 66 24.83 -8.87 -8.31
CA LEU A 66 24.29 -7.71 -9.05
C LEU A 66 25.25 -6.51 -8.97
N PRO A 67 25.32 -5.66 -10.01
CA PRO A 67 26.09 -4.43 -9.95
C PRO A 67 25.51 -3.50 -8.88
N HIS A 68 26.39 -2.89 -8.09
CA HIS A 68 25.99 -1.86 -7.13
C HIS A 68 25.67 -0.56 -7.88
N ILE A 69 24.54 0.06 -7.56
CA ILE A 69 24.06 1.27 -8.21
C ILE A 69 23.67 2.24 -7.11
N ALA A 70 24.26 3.43 -7.14
CA ALA A 70 23.96 4.46 -6.15
C ALA A 70 22.54 5.03 -6.34
N ASP A 71 22.09 5.16 -7.59
CA ASP A 71 20.73 5.60 -7.92
C ASP A 71 19.76 4.42 -8.08
N SER A 72 18.89 4.24 -7.09
CA SER A 72 17.84 3.22 -7.07
C SER A 72 16.87 3.31 -8.27
N ASN A 73 16.71 4.48 -8.90
CA ASN A 73 15.88 4.63 -10.11
C ASN A 73 16.44 3.86 -11.31
N LEU A 74 17.76 3.65 -11.36
CA LEU A 74 18.44 2.88 -12.41
C LEU A 74 18.53 1.38 -12.08
N GLY A 75 18.05 0.96 -10.91
CA GLY A 75 17.99 -0.46 -10.52
C GLY A 75 17.32 -1.36 -11.57
N PRO A 76 16.12 -1.02 -12.07
CA PRO A 76 15.43 -1.83 -13.08
C PRO A 76 16.21 -2.04 -14.38
N THR A 77 16.94 -1.03 -14.86
CA THR A 77 17.68 -1.12 -16.13
C THR A 77 18.94 -1.95 -15.99
N ALA A 78 19.59 -1.91 -14.82
CA ALA A 78 20.80 -2.66 -14.56
C ALA A 78 20.57 -4.15 -14.25
N VAL A 79 19.44 -4.49 -13.62
CA VAL A 79 19.05 -5.88 -13.39
C VAL A 79 18.50 -6.52 -14.68
N GLY A 80 17.95 -5.72 -15.58
CA GLY A 80 17.39 -6.13 -16.85
C GLY A 80 15.92 -6.59 -16.77
N ALA A 81 15.28 -6.71 -17.93
CA ALA A 81 13.84 -7.00 -18.01
C ALA A 81 13.46 -8.42 -17.55
N GLY A 82 14.37 -9.40 -17.66
CA GLY A 82 14.10 -10.79 -17.30
C GLY A 82 13.72 -10.97 -15.82
N PRO A 83 14.60 -10.58 -14.87
CA PRO A 83 14.27 -10.68 -13.45
C PRO A 83 13.09 -9.79 -13.04
N MET A 84 12.91 -8.62 -13.69
CA MET A 84 11.77 -7.75 -13.41
C MET A 84 10.45 -8.42 -13.78
N LEU A 85 10.38 -9.09 -14.94
CA LEU A 85 9.23 -9.88 -15.34
C LEU A 85 8.96 -11.04 -14.38
N GLN A 86 10.00 -11.69 -13.86
CA GLN A 86 9.83 -12.75 -12.86
C GLN A 86 9.17 -12.23 -11.58
N ILE A 87 9.58 -11.06 -11.09
CA ILE A 87 8.95 -10.44 -9.90
C ILE A 87 7.47 -10.17 -10.18
N VAL A 88 7.14 -9.55 -11.32
CA VAL A 88 5.75 -9.24 -11.68
C VAL A 88 4.90 -10.53 -11.82
N LEU A 89 5.44 -11.57 -12.47
CA LEU A 89 4.74 -12.84 -12.63
C LEU A 89 4.46 -13.51 -11.28
N TRP A 90 5.45 -13.57 -10.38
CA TRP A 90 5.26 -14.17 -9.05
C TRP A 90 4.31 -13.35 -8.17
N MET A 91 4.35 -12.02 -8.25
CA MET A 91 3.38 -11.16 -7.58
C MET A 91 1.97 -11.37 -8.12
N GLY A 92 1.81 -11.57 -9.43
CA GLY A 92 0.53 -11.92 -10.04
C GLY A 92 -0.01 -13.26 -9.56
N VAL A 93 0.84 -14.29 -9.45
CA VAL A 93 0.46 -15.59 -8.88
C VAL A 93 0.01 -15.46 -7.42
N LEU A 94 0.76 -14.68 -6.61
CA LEU A 94 0.38 -14.41 -5.22
C LEU A 94 -0.97 -13.69 -5.12
N GLU A 95 -1.26 -12.75 -6.02
CA GLU A 95 -2.53 -12.03 -6.02
C GLU A 95 -3.72 -12.93 -6.40
N VAL A 96 -3.54 -13.82 -7.38
CA VAL A 96 -4.54 -14.84 -7.76
C VAL A 96 -4.79 -15.79 -6.59
N TRP A 97 -3.72 -16.27 -5.94
CA TRP A 97 -3.82 -17.22 -4.84
C TRP A 97 -4.47 -16.62 -3.59
N THR A 98 -4.05 -15.42 -3.22
CA THR A 98 -4.54 -14.71 -2.04
C THR A 98 -6.02 -14.36 -2.17
N ASN A 99 -6.47 -14.01 -3.38
CA ASN A 99 -7.87 -13.69 -3.64
C ASN A 99 -8.70 -14.88 -4.16
N LYS A 100 -8.19 -16.12 -4.06
CA LYS A 100 -8.87 -17.34 -4.53
C LYS A 100 -9.41 -17.26 -5.98
N GLY A 101 -8.76 -16.47 -6.84
CA GLY A 101 -9.17 -16.24 -8.24
C GLY A 101 -10.04 -14.99 -8.48
N ASN A 102 -10.50 -14.31 -7.43
CA ASN A 102 -11.39 -13.14 -7.54
C ASN A 102 -10.60 -11.83 -7.56
N ILE A 103 -10.18 -11.39 -8.75
CA ILE A 103 -9.25 -10.25 -8.92
C ILE A 103 -10.00 -9.00 -9.43
N THR A 104 -11.21 -9.16 -9.94
CA THR A 104 -11.99 -8.04 -10.47
C THR A 104 -12.73 -7.31 -9.36
N MET A 105 -13.03 -6.03 -9.61
CA MET A 105 -13.81 -5.19 -8.69
C MET A 105 -15.18 -5.78 -8.37
N GLU A 106 -15.75 -6.55 -9.30
CA GLU A 106 -17.05 -7.21 -9.14
C GLU A 106 -16.96 -8.44 -8.24
N THR A 107 -15.91 -9.26 -8.40
CA THR A 107 -15.82 -10.58 -7.76
C THR A 107 -15.09 -10.58 -6.42
N MET A 108 -14.24 -9.59 -6.16
CA MET A 108 -13.33 -9.59 -4.99
C MET A 108 -14.08 -9.53 -3.64
N PHE A 109 -15.27 -8.94 -3.61
CA PHE A 109 -16.09 -8.78 -2.40
C PHE A 109 -17.46 -9.48 -2.47
N GLU A 110 -17.61 -10.47 -3.36
CA GLU A 110 -18.82 -11.32 -3.38
C GLU A 110 -18.97 -12.12 -2.08
N ASP A 111 -17.86 -12.56 -1.50
CA ASP A 111 -17.85 -13.25 -0.21
C ASP A 111 -18.08 -12.23 0.95
N PRO A 112 -19.17 -12.34 1.72
CA PRO A 112 -19.49 -11.40 2.79
C PRO A 112 -18.49 -11.46 3.96
N ASP A 113 -17.80 -12.59 4.13
CA ASP A 113 -16.80 -12.82 5.19
C ASP A 113 -15.43 -12.17 4.88
N ARG A 114 -15.24 -11.65 3.66
CA ARG A 114 -13.99 -11.00 3.27
C ARG A 114 -13.92 -9.56 3.80
N VAL A 115 -13.09 -9.35 4.82
CA VAL A 115 -12.74 -8.03 5.33
C VAL A 115 -11.58 -7.43 4.52
N PRO A 116 -11.65 -6.16 4.07
CA PRO A 116 -10.56 -5.49 3.38
C PRO A 116 -9.26 -5.50 4.21
N GLY A 117 -8.14 -5.84 3.58
CA GLY A 117 -6.79 -5.88 4.16
C GLY A 117 -6.48 -7.13 4.98
N ALA A 118 -7.48 -7.96 5.28
CA ALA A 118 -7.31 -9.18 6.06
C ALA A 118 -6.99 -10.37 5.15
N PHE A 119 -5.71 -10.76 5.11
CA PHE A 119 -5.24 -11.93 4.36
C PHE A 119 -5.01 -13.17 5.26
N GLY A 120 -5.30 -13.07 6.56
CA GLY A 120 -4.96 -14.12 7.53
C GLY A 120 -3.46 -14.30 7.75
N PHE A 121 -2.64 -13.35 7.28
CA PHE A 121 -1.19 -13.37 7.42
C PHE A 121 -0.78 -12.81 8.79
N ASP A 122 -0.74 -13.69 9.80
CA ASP A 122 -0.17 -13.40 11.12
C ASP A 122 0.73 -14.54 11.59
N PRO A 123 1.94 -14.69 11.02
CA PRO A 123 2.86 -15.76 11.40
C PRO A 123 3.42 -15.61 12.81
N MET A 124 3.36 -14.41 13.40
CA MET A 124 3.92 -14.10 14.72
C MET A 124 2.85 -13.97 15.82
N GLY A 125 1.57 -14.15 15.49
CA GLY A 125 0.46 -14.06 16.44
C GLY A 125 0.28 -12.68 17.05
N LEU A 126 0.69 -11.62 16.35
CA LEU A 126 0.67 -10.24 16.87
C LEU A 126 -0.75 -9.70 17.09
N ALA A 127 -1.75 -10.28 16.42
CA ALA A 127 -3.16 -9.91 16.54
C ALA A 127 -3.96 -10.87 17.43
N VAL A 128 -3.39 -12.01 17.84
CA VAL A 128 -4.12 -13.03 18.59
C VAL A 128 -4.27 -12.61 20.05
N GLY A 129 -5.51 -12.43 20.51
CA GLY A 129 -5.84 -12.14 21.91
C GLY A 129 -5.88 -10.66 22.30
N LYS A 130 -5.82 -9.74 21.32
CA LYS A 130 -5.98 -8.30 21.55
C LYS A 130 -7.44 -7.86 21.58
N SER A 131 -7.72 -6.75 22.27
CA SER A 131 -9.06 -6.17 22.28
C SER A 131 -9.41 -5.54 20.92
N GLU A 132 -10.70 -5.32 20.67
CA GLU A 132 -11.17 -4.68 19.43
C GLU A 132 -10.57 -3.27 19.25
N GLU A 133 -10.45 -2.51 20.34
CA GLU A 133 -9.83 -1.17 20.33
C GLU A 133 -8.34 -1.21 19.97
N GLU A 134 -7.59 -2.18 20.51
CA GLU A 134 -6.17 -2.35 20.19
C GLU A 134 -5.98 -2.79 18.72
N MET A 135 -6.90 -3.58 18.20
CA MET A 135 -6.91 -3.99 16.78
C MET A 135 -7.16 -2.79 15.87
N GLU A 136 -8.13 -1.94 16.19
CA GLU A 136 -8.39 -0.69 15.45
C GLU A 136 -7.19 0.27 15.51
N GLU A 137 -6.54 0.40 16.67
CA GLU A 137 -5.36 1.25 16.82
C GLU A 137 -4.20 0.76 15.93
N MET A 138 -3.97 -0.56 15.88
CA MET A 138 -2.95 -1.15 15.01
C MET A 138 -3.26 -0.95 13.53
N GLN A 139 -4.51 -1.14 13.11
CA GLN A 139 -4.94 -0.86 11.74
C GLN A 139 -4.75 0.62 11.39
N LEU A 140 -5.03 1.52 12.34
CA LEU A 140 -4.82 2.95 12.17
C LEU A 140 -3.34 3.30 12.02
N LYS A 141 -2.44 2.65 12.79
CA LYS A 141 -0.99 2.80 12.65
C LYS A 141 -0.51 2.34 11.28
N GLU A 142 -0.99 1.19 10.81
CA GLU A 142 -0.69 0.69 9.47
C GLU A 142 -1.11 1.69 8.39
N LEU A 143 -2.35 2.18 8.45
CA LEU A 143 -2.88 3.15 7.48
C LEU A 143 -2.09 4.46 7.48
N LYS A 144 -1.77 5.02 8.65
CA LYS A 144 -1.01 6.28 8.74
C LYS A 144 0.41 6.12 8.19
N ASN A 145 1.09 5.03 8.52
CA ASN A 145 2.43 4.75 8.00
C ASN A 145 2.39 4.47 6.48
N GLY A 146 1.37 3.75 6.00
CA GLY A 146 1.14 3.52 4.58
C GLY A 146 0.90 4.81 3.79
N ARG A 147 0.06 5.71 4.30
CA ARG A 147 -0.19 7.04 3.71
C ARG A 147 1.07 7.89 3.65
N LEU A 148 1.87 7.90 4.72
CA LEU A 148 3.16 8.59 4.74
C LEU A 148 4.13 7.99 3.70
N ALA A 149 4.21 6.66 3.64
CA ALA A 149 5.10 5.96 2.71
C ALA A 149 4.74 6.19 1.24
N MET A 150 3.44 6.27 0.90
CA MET A 150 2.97 6.60 -0.45
C MET A 150 3.49 7.97 -0.93
N LEU A 151 3.47 8.97 -0.05
CA LEU A 151 4.01 10.30 -0.37
C LEU A 151 5.54 10.29 -0.38
N ALA A 152 6.17 9.56 0.54
CA ALA A 152 7.62 9.48 0.66
C ALA A 152 8.27 8.83 -0.57
N ILE A 153 7.76 7.69 -1.05
CA ILE A 153 8.33 7.05 -2.25
C ILE A 153 8.16 7.93 -3.49
N GLY A 154 7.03 8.62 -3.60
CA GLY A 154 6.81 9.62 -4.64
C GLY A 154 7.90 10.69 -4.59
N GLY A 155 8.16 11.26 -3.41
CA GLY A 155 9.21 12.26 -3.21
C GLY A 155 10.62 11.74 -3.54
N MET A 156 10.97 10.53 -3.10
CA MET A 156 12.30 9.93 -3.33
C MET A 156 12.58 9.70 -4.83
N ILE A 157 11.61 9.13 -5.55
CA ILE A 157 11.76 8.89 -7.00
C ILE A 157 11.90 10.22 -7.75
N HIS A 158 11.06 11.21 -7.43
CA HIS A 158 11.11 12.53 -8.07
C HIS A 158 12.38 13.30 -7.74
N HIS A 159 12.92 13.16 -6.53
CA HIS A 159 14.18 13.79 -6.14
C HIS A 159 15.32 13.33 -7.06
N ASN A 160 15.47 12.02 -7.25
CA ASN A 160 16.52 11.45 -8.11
C ASN A 160 16.32 11.81 -9.59
N TRP A 161 15.07 11.99 -10.05
CA TRP A 161 14.81 12.51 -11.41
C TRP A 161 15.30 13.94 -11.62
N VAL A 162 15.17 14.81 -10.62
CA VAL A 162 15.56 16.22 -10.74
C VAL A 162 17.07 16.39 -10.56
N THR A 163 17.66 15.72 -9.58
CA THR A 163 19.07 15.91 -9.21
C THR A 163 20.03 15.05 -10.03
N GLY A 164 19.58 13.88 -10.51
CA GLY A 164 20.44 12.91 -11.19
C GLY A 164 21.51 12.31 -10.28
N THR A 165 21.39 12.50 -8.96
CA THR A 165 22.29 11.97 -7.94
C THR A 165 21.53 11.01 -7.01
N PRO A 166 22.23 10.11 -6.30
CA PRO A 166 21.61 9.29 -5.28
C PRO A 166 20.94 10.15 -4.19
N LEU A 167 20.01 9.53 -3.45
CA LEU A 167 19.22 10.20 -2.41
C LEU A 167 20.10 10.66 -1.24
N PHE A 168 21.18 9.92 -0.97
CA PHE A 168 22.19 10.21 0.06
C PHE A 168 23.60 10.29 -0.53
#